data_AF-A0A261A1Z2-F1
#
_entry.id   AF-A0A261A1Z2-F1
#
_cell.length_a   1.000
_cell.length_b   1.000
_cell.length_c   1.000
_cell.angle_alpha   90.00
_cell.angle_beta   90.00
_cell.angle_gamma   90.00
#
_symmetry.space_group_name_H-M   'P 1'
#
loop_
_entity.id
_entity.type
_entity.pdbx_description
1 polymer ?
#
loop_
_entity_poly.entity_id
_entity_poly.type
_entity_poly.pdbx_seq_one_letter_code
_entity_poly.pdbx_strand_id
1 'polypeptide(L)'
;MLGGYHMLQGGQMCAAFQWLTGASILTINLNKETNRDMLWEKLQEFQSLGYLMTTSTLVNVETKYVSQNGLGIHHAYSILDTRVHEGHRLVLIGCPNWLKWKGKWSELPPYNDDVTEKWAEWMKKVVKRRFAWMEINDFCRCFPRVKICKYRENWHELRTGRFQFGPSCPQEVLRLKINKKCTIIIELLENWIVGLVNIHKATTYGIVSEPFWNKYITLPKPYVIYTTIPPKSKCILGNVWKIPEPIELKSGVV
;
A
#
# COMPACT_ATOMS: atom_id res chain seq x y z
N MET A 1 -23.20 6.49 -0.24
CA MET A 1 -23.54 5.33 -1.10
C MET A 1 -23.92 5.86 -2.47
N LEU A 2 -23.43 5.24 -3.56
CA LEU A 2 -23.56 5.72 -4.95
C LEU A 2 -24.98 5.54 -5.55
N GLY A 3 -26.03 5.43 -4.74
CA GLY A 3 -27.37 5.06 -5.20
C GLY A 3 -27.52 3.54 -5.37
N GLY A 4 -27.90 3.08 -6.57
CA GLY A 4 -28.16 1.67 -6.89
C GLY A 4 -27.04 0.97 -7.68
N TYR A 5 -27.14 -0.36 -7.85
CA TYR A 5 -26.10 -1.18 -8.52
C TYR A 5 -25.81 -0.72 -9.96
N HIS A 6 -26.82 -0.23 -10.69
CA HIS A 6 -26.67 0.30 -12.05
C HIS A 6 -25.76 1.54 -12.13
N MET A 7 -25.51 2.22 -10.99
CA MET A 7 -24.58 3.36 -10.91
C MET A 7 -23.13 2.92 -10.70
N LEU A 8 -22.88 1.63 -10.42
CA LEU A 8 -21.53 1.07 -10.34
C LEU A 8 -20.98 0.82 -11.76
N GLN A 9 -20.60 1.89 -12.44
CA GLN A 9 -19.80 1.80 -13.65
C GLN A 9 -18.38 1.37 -13.27
N GLY A 10 -17.82 0.38 -13.96
CA GLY A 10 -16.54 -0.27 -13.64
C GLY A 10 -15.51 0.67 -13.00
N GLY A 11 -15.18 0.39 -11.73
CA GLY A 11 -14.43 1.31 -10.87
C GLY A 11 -12.94 1.00 -10.77
N GLN A 12 -12.16 1.99 -10.34
CA GLN A 12 -10.75 1.78 -9.99
C GLN A 12 -10.65 0.87 -8.75
N MET A 13 -9.77 -0.13 -8.81
CA MET A 13 -9.50 -1.03 -7.67
C MET A 13 -9.13 -0.28 -6.38
N CYS A 14 -8.45 0.87 -6.51
CA CYS A 14 -8.10 1.73 -5.38
C CYS A 14 -9.32 2.19 -4.59
N ALA A 15 -10.40 2.55 -5.29
CA ALA A 15 -11.62 2.99 -4.63
C ALA A 15 -12.20 1.84 -3.80
N ALA A 16 -12.32 0.64 -4.39
CA ALA A 16 -12.82 -0.53 -3.68
C ALA A 16 -12.00 -0.85 -2.42
N PHE A 17 -10.66 -0.83 -2.52
CA PHE A 17 -9.81 -1.00 -1.35
C PHE A 17 -10.04 0.07 -0.30
N GLN A 18 -10.11 1.33 -0.68
CA GLN A 18 -10.33 2.42 0.26
C GLN A 18 -11.71 2.33 0.93
N TRP A 19 -12.76 1.96 0.20
CA TRP A 19 -14.11 1.77 0.75
C TRP A 19 -14.20 0.58 1.71
N LEU A 20 -13.50 -0.53 1.42
CA LEU A 20 -13.57 -1.75 2.22
C LEU A 20 -12.62 -1.74 3.43
N THR A 21 -11.48 -1.07 3.30
CA THR A 21 -10.40 -1.15 4.30
C THR A 21 -10.07 0.17 4.97
N GLY A 22 -10.46 1.30 4.37
CA GLY A 22 -9.99 2.63 4.75
C GLY A 22 -8.53 2.92 4.36
N ALA A 23 -7.71 1.88 4.15
CA ALA A 23 -6.26 1.97 4.09
C ALA A 23 -5.71 2.74 2.89
N SER A 24 -4.50 3.26 3.04
CA SER A 24 -3.83 4.02 2.00
C SER A 24 -3.43 3.14 0.82
N ILE A 25 -3.48 3.72 -0.38
CA ILE A 25 -3.19 3.00 -1.63
C ILE A 25 -1.92 3.57 -2.27
N LEU A 26 -0.94 2.72 -2.51
CA LEU A 26 0.22 3.03 -3.34
C LEU A 26 -0.02 2.55 -4.77
N THR A 27 0.36 3.36 -5.76
CA THR A 27 0.33 3.00 -7.17
C THR A 27 1.75 2.97 -7.72
N ILE A 28 2.14 1.85 -8.31
CA ILE A 28 3.38 1.74 -9.10
C ILE A 28 2.97 1.69 -10.57
N ASN A 29 3.46 2.64 -11.37
CA ASN A 29 3.29 2.60 -12.82
C ASN A 29 4.42 1.77 -13.42
N LEU A 30 4.06 0.86 -14.32
CA LEU A 30 4.97 -0.03 -15.04
C LEU A 30 5.05 0.42 -16.49
N ASN A 31 6.25 0.35 -17.04
CA ASN A 31 6.56 0.66 -18.43
C ASN A 31 7.71 -0.25 -18.91
N LYS A 32 8.13 -0.08 -20.17
CA LYS A 32 9.21 -0.89 -20.76
C LYS A 32 10.56 -0.71 -20.04
N GLU A 33 10.79 0.47 -19.46
CA GLU A 33 12.02 0.86 -18.75
C GLU A 33 12.01 0.46 -17.27
N THR A 34 10.94 -0.17 -16.78
CA THR A 34 10.82 -0.52 -15.37
C THR A 34 11.91 -1.52 -14.98
N ASN A 35 12.73 -1.13 -14.00
CA ASN A 35 13.74 -1.99 -13.41
C ASN A 35 13.06 -3.19 -12.73
N ARG A 36 13.28 -4.38 -13.29
CA ARG A 36 12.62 -5.62 -12.83
C ARG A 36 13.16 -6.13 -11.52
N ASP A 37 14.42 -5.83 -11.19
CA ASP A 37 15.04 -6.22 -9.92
C ASP A 37 14.43 -5.42 -8.78
N MET A 38 14.33 -4.10 -8.94
CA MET A 38 13.65 -3.24 -7.97
C MET A 38 12.17 -3.57 -7.82
N LEU A 39 11.46 -3.85 -8.92
CA LEU A 39 10.06 -4.25 -8.85
C LEU A 39 9.90 -5.56 -8.09
N TRP A 40 10.76 -6.54 -8.36
CA TRP A 40 10.74 -7.83 -7.69
C TRP A 40 10.94 -7.69 -6.18
N GLU A 41 11.97 -6.97 -5.76
CA GLU A 41 12.23 -6.68 -4.35
C GLU A 41 11.03 -6.00 -3.68
N LYS A 42 10.40 -5.04 -4.36
CA LYS A 42 9.22 -4.35 -3.84
C LYS A 42 8.02 -5.27 -3.69
N LEU A 43 7.76 -6.15 -4.65
CA LEU A 43 6.67 -7.12 -4.55
C LEU A 43 6.88 -8.06 -3.36
N GLN A 44 8.11 -8.54 -3.15
CA GLN A 44 8.46 -9.37 -2.00
C GLN A 44 8.30 -8.60 -0.67
N GLU A 45 8.74 -7.34 -0.61
CA GLU A 45 8.56 -6.47 0.55
C GLU A 45 7.07 -6.32 0.88
N PHE A 46 6.21 -5.95 -0.08
CA PHE A 46 4.79 -5.76 0.15
C PHE A 46 4.10 -7.06 0.57
N GLN A 47 4.49 -8.19 0.00
CA GLN A 47 3.98 -9.49 0.39
C GLN A 47 4.36 -9.83 1.85
N SER A 48 5.61 -9.61 2.24
CA SER A 48 6.08 -9.83 3.63
C SER A 48 5.36 -8.94 4.66
N LEU A 49 4.91 -7.76 4.23
CA LEU A 49 4.11 -6.83 5.03
C LEU A 49 2.63 -7.21 5.09
N GLY A 50 2.21 -8.24 4.37
CA GLY A 50 0.82 -8.69 4.28
C GLY A 50 -0.09 -7.74 3.50
N TYR A 51 0.47 -6.90 2.64
CA TYR A 51 -0.31 -5.94 1.87
C TYR A 51 -1.08 -6.62 0.74
N LEU A 52 -2.30 -6.14 0.51
CA LEU A 52 -3.11 -6.62 -0.61
C LEU A 52 -2.65 -5.93 -1.89
N MET A 53 -2.40 -6.72 -2.93
CA MET A 53 -1.89 -6.22 -4.21
C MET A 53 -2.80 -6.60 -5.36
N THR A 54 -3.03 -5.65 -6.27
CA THR A 54 -3.81 -5.88 -7.49
C THR A 54 -3.17 -5.23 -8.69
N THR A 55 -3.58 -5.70 -9.87
CA THR A 55 -3.20 -5.13 -11.15
C THR A 55 -4.39 -5.16 -12.10
N SER A 56 -4.29 -4.48 -13.23
CA SER A 56 -5.33 -4.49 -14.25
C SER A 56 -4.77 -4.26 -15.64
N THR A 57 -5.32 -4.96 -16.63
CA THR A 57 -5.09 -4.66 -18.05
C THR A 57 -5.83 -3.38 -18.45
N LEU A 58 -5.27 -2.58 -19.37
CA LEU A 58 -5.87 -1.33 -19.88
C LEU A 58 -6.00 -1.35 -21.42
N VAL A 59 -6.64 -0.36 -22.07
CA VAL A 59 -6.79 -0.37 -23.56
C VAL A 59 -5.45 -0.28 -24.26
N ASN A 60 -4.48 0.39 -23.62
CA ASN A 60 -3.23 0.82 -24.22
C ASN A 60 -2.08 -0.19 -24.07
N VAL A 61 -2.36 -1.39 -23.55
CA VAL A 61 -1.38 -2.49 -23.58
C VAL A 61 -1.54 -3.29 -24.87
N GLU A 62 -0.61 -4.21 -25.12
CA GLU A 62 -0.64 -5.14 -26.26
C GLU A 62 -1.85 -6.07 -26.17
N THR A 63 -3.01 -5.53 -26.53
CA THR A 63 -4.33 -6.13 -26.27
C THR A 63 -4.46 -7.51 -26.92
N LYS A 64 -3.83 -7.69 -28.09
CA LYS A 64 -3.74 -8.98 -28.78
C LYS A 64 -2.93 -10.01 -28.00
N TYR A 65 -1.78 -9.62 -27.44
CA TYR A 65 -0.95 -10.51 -26.61
C TYR A 65 -1.69 -10.90 -25.32
N VAL A 66 -2.33 -9.93 -24.66
CA VAL A 66 -3.13 -10.15 -23.44
C VAL A 66 -4.26 -11.16 -23.68
N SER A 67 -5.08 -10.94 -24.72
CA SER A 67 -6.23 -11.81 -25.00
C SER A 67 -5.84 -13.19 -25.52
N GLN A 68 -4.80 -13.30 -26.36
CA GLN A 68 -4.28 -14.58 -26.84
C GLN A 68 -3.75 -15.46 -25.71
N ASN A 69 -3.19 -14.85 -24.66
CA ASN A 69 -2.71 -15.57 -23.47
C ASN A 69 -3.77 -15.72 -22.36
N GLY A 70 -5.06 -15.55 -22.69
CA GLY A 70 -6.18 -15.91 -21.80
C GLY A 70 -6.57 -14.86 -20.76
N LEU A 71 -5.93 -13.68 -20.77
CA LEU A 71 -6.31 -12.56 -19.91
C LEU A 71 -7.41 -11.73 -20.58
N GLY A 72 -8.43 -11.35 -19.81
CA GLY A 72 -9.42 -10.37 -20.24
C GLY A 72 -8.84 -8.96 -20.31
N ILE A 73 -9.34 -8.19 -21.26
CA ILE A 73 -9.02 -6.77 -21.48
C ILE A 73 -9.87 -5.95 -20.51
N HIS A 74 -9.36 -4.82 -20.01
CA HIS A 74 -10.06 -4.00 -19.02
C HIS A 74 -10.45 -4.73 -17.74
N HIS A 75 -9.64 -5.72 -17.36
CA HIS A 75 -9.94 -6.57 -16.22
C HIS A 75 -8.92 -6.44 -15.09
N ALA A 76 -9.41 -6.60 -13.86
CA ALA A 76 -8.63 -6.57 -12.64
C ALA A 76 -8.20 -7.98 -12.23
N TYR A 77 -7.00 -8.09 -11.67
CA TYR A 77 -6.41 -9.32 -11.16
C TYR A 77 -5.80 -9.05 -9.79
N SER A 78 -5.91 -10.03 -8.90
CA SER A 78 -5.17 -10.04 -7.64
C SER A 78 -3.75 -10.56 -7.87
N ILE A 79 -2.78 -9.97 -7.19
CA ILE A 79 -1.42 -10.49 -7.07
C ILE A 79 -1.39 -11.24 -5.73
N LEU A 80 -1.16 -12.54 -5.78
CA LEU A 80 -1.38 -13.44 -4.65
C LEU A 80 -0.06 -13.87 -3.99
N ASP A 81 0.99 -14.06 -4.79
CA ASP A 81 2.26 -14.60 -4.31
C ASP A 81 3.41 -14.29 -5.30
N THR A 82 4.65 -14.44 -4.86
CA THR A 82 5.88 -14.34 -5.63
C THR A 82 6.81 -15.51 -5.31
N ARG A 83 7.43 -16.09 -6.35
CA ARG A 83 8.31 -17.27 -6.22
C ARG A 83 9.45 -17.21 -7.20
N VAL A 84 10.64 -17.64 -6.78
CA VAL A 84 11.70 -18.03 -7.72
C VAL A 84 11.56 -19.52 -8.03
N HIS A 85 11.49 -19.89 -9.30
CA HIS A 85 11.42 -21.27 -9.76
C HIS A 85 12.36 -21.46 -10.94
N GLU A 86 13.33 -22.37 -10.82
CA GLU A 86 14.30 -22.67 -11.88
C GLU A 86 15.02 -21.41 -12.39
N GLY A 87 15.35 -20.49 -11.48
CA GLY A 87 15.97 -19.20 -11.83
C GLY A 87 15.01 -18.14 -12.40
N HIS A 88 13.74 -18.48 -12.63
CA HIS A 88 12.72 -17.54 -13.09
C HIS A 88 11.95 -16.90 -11.93
N ARG A 89 11.72 -15.60 -12.03
CA ARG A 89 10.93 -14.81 -11.08
C ARG A 89 9.47 -14.81 -11.50
N LEU A 90 8.64 -15.51 -10.73
CA LEU A 90 7.23 -15.76 -11.02
C LEU A 90 6.33 -14.96 -10.08
N VAL A 91 5.24 -14.43 -10.64
CA VAL A 91 4.17 -13.75 -9.92
C VAL A 91 2.90 -14.57 -10.08
N LEU A 92 2.26 -14.93 -8.97
CA LEU A 92 0.98 -15.62 -8.97
C LEU A 92 -0.13 -14.59 -9.08
N ILE A 93 -0.92 -14.69 -10.15
CA ILE A 93 -2.10 -13.85 -10.36
C ILE A 93 -3.38 -14.67 -10.28
N GLY A 94 -4.46 -14.02 -9.86
CA GLY A 94 -5.78 -14.63 -9.79
C GLY A 94 -6.90 -13.68 -10.19
N CYS A 95 -7.99 -14.24 -10.71
CA CYS A 95 -9.20 -13.52 -11.07
C CYS A 95 -10.43 -14.28 -10.54
N PRO A 96 -11.47 -13.59 -10.04
CA PRO A 96 -12.71 -14.26 -9.62
C PRO A 96 -13.52 -14.84 -10.79
N ASN A 97 -13.29 -14.38 -12.03
CA ASN A 97 -13.95 -14.87 -13.23
C ASN A 97 -13.21 -16.10 -13.80
N TRP A 98 -13.61 -16.57 -14.98
CA TRP A 98 -12.98 -17.71 -15.66
C TRP A 98 -11.80 -17.31 -16.57
N LEU A 99 -11.24 -16.12 -16.33
CA LEU A 99 -10.06 -15.61 -17.03
C LEU A 99 -8.80 -16.10 -16.30
N LYS A 100 -7.91 -16.76 -17.03
CA LYS A 100 -6.68 -17.36 -16.51
C LYS A 100 -5.57 -17.15 -17.52
N TRP A 101 -4.38 -16.77 -17.06
CA TRP A 101 -3.18 -16.78 -17.88
C TRP A 101 -2.92 -18.18 -18.45
N LYS A 102 -2.64 -18.25 -19.75
CA LYS A 102 -2.37 -19.47 -20.52
C LYS A 102 -0.96 -19.50 -21.13
N GLY A 103 -0.14 -18.50 -20.84
CA GLY A 103 1.24 -18.46 -21.31
C GLY A 103 2.17 -19.35 -20.47
N LYS A 104 3.48 -19.09 -20.56
CA LYS A 104 4.50 -19.84 -19.81
C LYS A 104 4.20 -19.82 -18.31
N TRP A 105 4.44 -20.96 -17.65
CA TRP A 105 4.19 -21.21 -16.22
C TRP A 105 2.71 -21.32 -15.79
N SER A 106 1.74 -21.21 -16.69
CA SER A 106 0.30 -21.31 -16.36
C SER A 106 -0.17 -22.67 -15.82
N GLU A 107 0.57 -23.74 -16.14
CA GLU A 107 0.31 -25.11 -15.66
C GLU A 107 1.05 -25.43 -14.36
N LEU A 108 1.96 -24.56 -13.90
CA LEU A 108 2.63 -24.73 -12.62
C LEU A 108 1.60 -24.61 -11.48
N PRO A 109 1.54 -25.57 -10.53
CA PRO A 109 0.60 -25.49 -9.42
C PRO A 109 0.79 -24.21 -8.58
N PRO A 110 -0.30 -23.48 -8.26
CA PRO A 110 -0.25 -22.32 -7.37
C PRO A 110 0.29 -22.62 -5.97
N TYR A 111 -0.05 -23.79 -5.44
CA TYR A 111 0.30 -24.23 -4.09
C TYR A 111 0.85 -25.66 -4.13
N ASN A 112 1.70 -25.99 -3.16
CA ASN A 112 2.23 -27.34 -2.99
C ASN A 112 1.17 -28.29 -2.42
N ASP A 113 1.38 -29.59 -2.57
CA ASP A 113 0.42 -30.61 -2.13
C ASP A 113 0.14 -30.53 -0.63
N ASP A 114 1.15 -30.29 0.22
CA ASP A 114 0.99 -30.13 1.67
C ASP A 114 -0.02 -29.04 2.06
N VAL A 115 -0.05 -27.94 1.31
CA VAL A 115 -0.99 -26.82 1.55
C VAL A 115 -2.41 -27.23 1.18
N THR A 116 -2.54 -28.04 0.12
CA THR A 116 -3.84 -28.41 -0.44
C THR A 116 -4.36 -29.76 0.05
N GLU A 117 -3.59 -30.51 0.84
CA GLU A 117 -3.91 -31.87 1.30
C GLU A 117 -5.32 -31.94 1.91
N LYS A 118 -5.62 -31.00 2.80
CA LYS A 118 -6.90 -30.91 3.53
C LYS A 118 -8.01 -30.21 2.76
N TRP A 119 -7.75 -29.75 1.53
CA TRP A 119 -8.74 -29.00 0.76
C TRP A 119 -9.72 -29.95 0.09
N ALA A 120 -10.99 -29.54 0.08
CA ALA A 120 -12.00 -30.20 -0.74
C ALA A 120 -11.63 -30.10 -2.23
N GLU A 121 -11.96 -31.14 -2.99
CA GLU A 121 -11.60 -31.23 -4.42
C GLU A 121 -12.12 -30.04 -5.26
N TRP A 122 -13.29 -29.50 -4.91
CA TRP A 122 -13.83 -28.33 -5.59
C TRP A 122 -12.98 -27.07 -5.38
N MET A 123 -12.34 -26.90 -4.20
CA MET A 123 -11.44 -25.77 -3.94
C MET A 123 -10.18 -25.86 -4.80
N LYS A 124 -9.59 -27.06 -4.89
CA LYS A 124 -8.45 -27.33 -5.79
C LYS A 124 -8.79 -27.00 -7.23
N LYS A 125 -9.97 -27.42 -7.70
CA LYS A 125 -10.48 -27.11 -9.05
C LYS A 125 -10.67 -25.61 -9.27
N VAL A 126 -11.21 -24.87 -8.30
CA VAL A 126 -11.38 -23.41 -8.39
C VAL A 126 -10.03 -22.71 -8.51
N VAL A 127 -9.07 -23.06 -7.66
CA VAL A 127 -7.72 -22.49 -7.68
C VAL A 127 -7.02 -22.79 -9.00
N LYS A 128 -7.01 -24.06 -9.45
CA LYS A 128 -6.40 -24.46 -10.72
C LYS A 128 -6.98 -23.71 -11.94
N ARG A 129 -8.26 -23.37 -11.89
CA ARG A 129 -8.96 -22.65 -12.96
C ARG A 129 -8.75 -21.14 -12.95
N ARG A 130 -8.48 -20.54 -11.79
CA ARG A 130 -8.45 -19.08 -11.63
C ARG A 130 -7.05 -18.51 -11.45
N PHE A 131 -6.13 -19.30 -10.92
CA PHE A 131 -4.80 -18.85 -10.53
C PHE A 131 -3.76 -19.39 -11.51
N ALA A 132 -2.77 -18.58 -11.82
CA ALA A 132 -1.70 -18.95 -12.73
C ALA A 132 -0.43 -18.17 -12.39
N TRP A 133 0.70 -18.87 -12.43
CA TRP A 133 2.00 -18.23 -12.41
C TRP A 133 2.32 -17.63 -13.78
N MET A 134 2.97 -16.48 -13.76
CA MET A 134 3.56 -15.88 -14.96
C MET A 134 4.91 -15.26 -14.62
N GLU A 135 5.77 -15.12 -15.61
CA GLU A 135 7.08 -14.50 -15.42
C GLU A 135 6.94 -12.98 -15.23
N ILE A 136 7.80 -12.37 -14.39
CA ILE A 136 7.78 -10.92 -14.16
C ILE A 136 7.93 -10.11 -15.46
N ASN A 137 8.59 -10.69 -16.47
CA ASN A 137 8.75 -10.09 -17.79
C ASN A 137 7.39 -9.93 -18.49
N ASP A 138 6.63 -11.03 -18.60
CA ASP A 138 5.28 -11.04 -19.15
C ASP A 138 4.33 -10.18 -18.30
N PHE A 139 4.51 -10.19 -16.98
CA PHE A 139 3.72 -9.39 -16.05
C PHE A 139 3.74 -7.90 -16.45
N CYS A 140 4.91 -7.26 -16.55
CA CYS A 140 4.90 -5.83 -16.94
C CYS A 140 4.59 -5.57 -18.43
N ARG A 141 4.55 -6.61 -19.28
CA ARG A 141 4.03 -6.47 -20.65
C ARG A 141 2.50 -6.43 -20.66
N CYS A 142 1.86 -7.26 -19.83
CA CYS A 142 0.41 -7.33 -19.71
C CYS A 142 -0.17 -6.21 -18.85
N PHE A 143 0.58 -5.76 -17.85
CA PHE A 143 0.08 -4.90 -16.79
C PHE A 143 0.86 -3.59 -16.69
N PRO A 144 0.19 -2.43 -16.89
CA PRO A 144 0.83 -1.13 -16.82
C PRO A 144 0.89 -0.56 -15.40
N ARG A 145 0.23 -1.17 -14.41
CA ARG A 145 0.15 -0.65 -13.04
C ARG A 145 0.01 -1.75 -12.01
N VAL A 146 0.61 -1.55 -10.83
CA VAL A 146 0.33 -2.30 -9.61
C VAL A 146 -0.28 -1.36 -8.58
N LYS A 147 -1.35 -1.81 -7.92
CA LYS A 147 -1.99 -1.10 -6.82
C LYS A 147 -1.75 -1.91 -5.55
N ILE A 148 -1.28 -1.23 -4.50
CA ILE A 148 -0.96 -1.84 -3.22
C ILE A 148 -1.83 -1.17 -2.18
N CYS A 149 -2.70 -1.94 -1.55
CA CYS A 149 -3.46 -1.53 -0.39
C CYS A 149 -2.67 -1.88 0.86
N LYS A 150 -2.23 -0.84 1.59
CA LYS A 150 -1.44 -1.00 2.82
C LYS A 150 -2.30 -1.41 4.01
N TYR A 151 -3.33 -2.19 3.78
CA TYR A 151 -4.15 -2.77 4.83
C TYR A 151 -3.29 -3.70 5.68
N ARG A 152 -3.48 -3.64 6.99
CA ARG A 152 -2.87 -4.54 7.95
C ARG A 152 -3.95 -4.98 8.93
N GLU A 153 -4.06 -6.28 9.13
CA GLU A 153 -5.03 -6.84 10.07
C GLU A 153 -4.73 -6.33 11.49
N ASN A 154 -5.78 -5.95 12.24
CA ASN A 154 -5.69 -5.40 13.59
C ASN A 154 -4.99 -4.03 13.70
N TRP A 155 -4.82 -3.30 12.60
CA TRP A 155 -4.38 -1.90 12.62
C TRP A 155 -5.57 -0.96 12.49
N HIS A 156 -5.51 0.15 13.22
CA HIS A 156 -6.46 1.25 13.09
C HIS A 156 -5.78 2.43 12.42
N GLU A 157 -6.34 2.88 11.30
CA GLU A 157 -5.87 4.07 10.61
C GLU A 157 -6.60 5.30 11.17
N LEU A 158 -5.83 6.32 11.54
CA LEU A 158 -6.34 7.64 11.87
C LEU A 158 -5.82 8.62 10.82
N ARG A 159 -6.73 9.14 9.99
CA ARG A 159 -6.40 10.16 8.99
C ARG A 159 -6.68 11.52 9.58
N THR A 160 -5.63 12.31 9.72
CA THR A 160 -5.76 13.74 9.98
C THR A 160 -6.08 14.44 8.65
N GLY A 161 -6.85 15.53 8.70
CA GLY A 161 -7.22 16.30 7.51
C GLY A 161 -6.02 16.96 6.83
N ARG A 162 -6.30 17.80 5.82
CA ARG A 162 -5.28 18.67 5.25
C ARG A 162 -4.87 19.72 6.28
N PHE A 163 -3.57 19.87 6.47
CA PHE A 163 -3.01 20.94 7.27
C PHE A 163 -2.59 22.07 6.35
N GLN A 164 -3.04 23.29 6.63
CA GLN A 164 -2.43 24.49 6.06
C GLN A 164 -1.30 24.91 7.01
N PHE A 165 -0.07 24.91 6.50
CA PHE A 165 1.09 25.38 7.25
C PHE A 165 1.37 26.83 6.86
N GLY A 166 1.26 27.72 7.83
CA GLY A 166 1.56 29.14 7.71
C GLY A 166 2.00 29.71 9.05
N PRO A 167 2.68 30.86 9.08
CA PRO A 167 3.19 31.47 10.31
C PRO A 167 2.09 31.84 11.32
N SER A 168 0.83 31.95 10.89
CA SER A 168 -0.37 32.17 11.71
C SER A 168 -1.22 30.92 11.92
N CYS A 169 -0.77 29.75 11.45
CA CYS A 169 -1.51 28.51 11.61
C CYS A 169 -1.17 27.86 12.96
N PRO A 170 -2.18 27.46 13.76
CA PRO A 170 -1.94 26.86 15.06
C PRO A 170 -1.15 25.55 14.93
N GLN A 171 -0.31 25.30 15.94
CA GLN A 171 0.36 24.02 16.12
C GLN A 171 -0.67 22.90 16.25
N GLU A 172 -0.73 22.00 15.27
CA GLU A 172 -1.60 20.84 15.36
C GLU A 172 -0.90 19.72 16.14
N VAL A 173 -1.50 19.37 17.27
CA VAL A 173 -1.02 18.34 18.18
C VAL A 173 -1.96 17.16 18.12
N LEU A 174 -1.46 16.01 17.68
CA LEU A 174 -2.20 14.76 17.83
C LEU A 174 -1.85 14.13 19.18
N ARG A 175 -2.83 14.09 20.08
CA ARG A 175 -2.68 13.45 21.40
C ARG A 175 -3.23 12.04 21.37
N LEU A 176 -2.36 11.06 21.63
CA LEU A 176 -2.69 9.64 21.69
C LEU A 176 -2.57 9.12 23.13
N LYS A 177 -3.59 8.38 23.60
CA LYS A 177 -3.57 7.69 24.89
C LYS A 177 -3.35 6.19 24.65
N ILE A 178 -2.18 5.68 25.04
CA ILE A 178 -1.76 4.32 24.75
C ILE A 178 -1.93 3.45 25.99
N ASN A 179 -2.98 2.63 26.02
CA ASN A 179 -3.30 1.78 27.17
C ASN A 179 -2.55 0.42 27.14
N LYS A 180 -2.17 -0.05 25.95
CA LYS A 180 -1.42 -1.30 25.72
C LYS A 180 -0.21 -1.00 24.83
N LYS A 181 0.86 -1.78 24.94
CA LYS A 181 2.04 -1.65 24.05
C LYS A 181 1.55 -1.75 22.61
N CYS A 182 1.90 -0.79 21.77
CA CYS A 182 1.50 -0.81 20.37
C CYS A 182 2.61 -0.23 19.48
N THR A 183 2.57 -0.61 18.21
CA THR A 183 3.37 0.00 17.17
C THR A 183 2.52 1.07 16.49
N ILE A 184 3.10 2.25 16.29
CA ILE A 184 2.47 3.33 15.54
C ILE A 184 3.24 3.54 14.25
N ILE A 185 2.49 3.73 13.17
CA ILE A 185 3.02 4.12 11.88
C ILE A 185 2.52 5.51 11.56
N ILE A 186 3.44 6.41 11.24
CA ILE A 186 3.12 7.76 10.80
C ILE A 186 3.51 7.85 9.33
N GLU A 187 2.51 8.03 8.47
CA GLU A 187 2.69 8.30 7.04
C GLU A 187 2.30 9.76 6.76
N LEU A 188 3.23 10.53 6.19
CA LEU A 188 2.95 11.89 5.72
C LEU A 188 2.71 11.84 4.20
N LEU A 189 1.53 12.31 3.77
CA LEU A 189 1.06 12.26 2.38
C LEU A 189 0.81 13.70 1.88
N GLU A 190 1.76 14.32 1.16
CA GLU A 190 1.61 15.42 0.16
C GLU A 190 2.95 16.17 -0.07
N ASN A 191 2.98 17.07 -1.07
CA ASN A 191 4.16 17.69 -1.71
C ASN A 191 5.06 18.51 -0.76
N TRP A 192 6.37 18.29 -0.85
CA TRP A 192 7.44 19.11 -0.23
C TRP A 192 7.21 19.48 1.25
N ILE A 193 7.03 18.46 2.08
CA ILE A 193 7.15 18.63 3.53
C ILE A 193 8.63 18.54 3.88
N VAL A 194 9.16 19.66 4.31
CA VAL A 194 10.35 19.69 5.16
C VAL A 194 9.79 19.87 6.57
N GLY A 195 10.20 19.02 7.50
CA GLY A 195 9.44 18.77 8.73
C GLY A 195 10.27 18.12 9.83
N LEU A 196 10.42 18.71 11.00
CA LEU A 196 10.68 17.89 12.21
C LEU A 196 9.38 17.21 12.59
N VAL A 197 9.36 15.91 12.90
CA VAL A 197 8.24 15.26 13.60
C VAL A 197 8.75 14.87 14.97
N ASN A 198 8.06 15.32 16.01
CA ASN A 198 8.44 15.02 17.38
C ASN A 198 7.39 14.12 18.04
N ILE A 199 7.85 13.17 18.85
CA ILE A 199 6.99 12.35 19.70
C ILE A 199 7.39 12.64 21.14
N HIS A 200 6.48 13.25 21.89
CA HIS A 200 6.69 13.55 23.30
C HIS A 200 5.90 12.59 24.17
N LYS A 201 6.44 12.25 25.35
CA LYS A 201 5.63 11.65 26.41
C LYS A 201 4.92 12.78 27.16
N ALA A 202 3.63 12.61 27.45
CA ALA A 202 2.84 13.57 28.19
C ALA A 202 2.42 13.02 29.55
N THR A 203 2.30 13.86 30.56
CA THR A 203 1.74 13.48 31.86
C THR A 203 0.21 13.43 31.81
N THR A 204 -0.43 12.96 32.88
CA THR A 204 -1.89 12.95 33.00
C THR A 204 -2.51 14.33 32.78
N TYR A 205 -1.79 15.39 33.14
CA TYR A 205 -2.18 16.80 33.06
C TYR A 205 -1.78 17.50 31.76
N GLY A 206 -1.22 16.77 30.79
CA GLY A 206 -0.81 17.34 29.49
C GLY A 206 0.53 18.07 29.50
N ILE A 207 1.30 17.99 30.60
CA ILE A 207 2.67 18.50 30.66
C ILE A 207 3.54 17.63 29.74
N VAL A 208 4.23 18.28 28.81
CA VAL A 208 5.04 17.64 27.77
C VAL A 208 6.46 17.45 28.30
N SER A 209 6.98 16.22 28.23
CA SER A 209 8.39 15.95 28.56
C SER A 209 9.30 16.32 27.38
N GLU A 210 10.62 16.21 27.60
CA GLU A 210 11.58 16.15 26.50
C GLU A 210 11.15 15.13 25.43
N PRO A 211 11.44 15.41 24.14
CA PRO A 211 11.03 14.54 23.05
C PRO A 211 11.61 13.14 23.25
N PHE A 212 10.71 12.17 23.34
CA PHE A 212 11.07 10.75 23.38
C PHE A 212 11.65 10.30 22.04
N TRP A 213 11.27 11.00 20.96
CA TRP A 213 11.81 10.80 19.63
C TRP A 213 11.67 12.08 18.81
N ASN A 214 12.69 12.41 18.03
CA ASN A 214 12.67 13.50 17.06
C ASN A 214 13.24 13.01 15.73
N LYS A 215 12.66 13.43 14.61
CA LYS A 215 13.25 13.18 13.31
C LYS A 215 12.99 14.28 12.34
N TYR A 216 14.06 14.66 11.66
CA TYR A 216 14.03 15.57 10.54
C TYR A 216 13.65 14.83 9.26
N ILE A 217 12.65 15.34 8.54
CA ILE A 217 12.10 14.76 7.32
C ILE A 217 12.26 15.79 6.20
N THR A 218 12.85 15.38 5.08
CA THR A 218 12.97 16.17 3.84
C THR A 218 12.35 15.35 2.70
N LEU A 219 11.17 15.74 2.18
CA LEU A 219 10.51 15.03 1.08
C LEU A 219 11.06 15.46 -0.29
N PRO A 220 11.12 14.51 -1.25
CA PRO A 220 10.00 14.40 -2.18
C PRO A 220 9.28 13.02 -2.19
N LYS A 221 9.54 12.12 -1.23
CA LYS A 221 8.93 10.77 -1.17
C LYS A 221 8.30 10.45 0.18
N PRO A 222 7.08 9.86 0.24
CA PRO A 222 6.35 9.62 1.48
C PRO A 222 7.22 8.92 2.53
N TYR A 223 7.32 9.54 3.71
CA TYR A 223 8.11 9.02 4.82
C TYR A 223 7.22 8.17 5.72
N VAL A 224 7.67 6.95 6.03
CA VAL A 224 6.98 6.02 6.93
C VAL A 224 7.84 5.81 8.16
N ILE A 225 7.33 6.20 9.33
CA ILE A 225 8.04 6.04 10.61
C ILE A 225 7.40 4.90 11.38
N TYR A 226 8.23 3.99 11.87
CA TYR A 226 7.83 2.93 12.80
C TYR A 226 8.35 3.27 14.18
N THR A 227 7.46 3.33 15.17
CA THR A 227 7.86 3.45 16.57
C THR A 227 7.02 2.53 17.44
N THR A 228 7.67 1.85 18.40
CA THR A 228 6.98 1.01 19.37
C THR A 228 6.84 1.79 20.66
N ILE A 229 5.60 2.01 21.12
CA ILE A 229 5.30 2.79 22.30
C ILE A 229 4.84 1.86 23.44
N PRO A 230 5.46 1.94 24.64
CA PRO A 230 5.10 1.09 25.77
C PRO A 230 3.70 1.39 26.34
N PRO A 231 3.07 0.44 27.06
CA PRO A 231 1.75 0.64 27.68
C PRO A 231 1.74 1.80 28.68
N LYS A 232 0.57 2.40 28.88
CA LYS A 232 0.32 3.53 29.80
C LYS A 232 1.09 4.81 29.43
N SER A 233 1.57 4.91 28.20
CA SER A 233 2.15 6.15 27.65
C SER A 233 1.04 7.09 27.20
N LYS A 234 1.14 8.38 27.51
CA LYS A 234 0.46 9.41 26.72
C LYS A 234 1.50 9.98 25.77
N CYS A 235 1.18 10.03 24.48
CA CYS A 235 2.09 10.57 23.48
C CYS A 235 1.44 11.76 22.78
N ILE A 236 2.25 12.79 22.54
CA ILE A 236 1.91 13.91 21.68
C ILE A 236 2.78 13.77 20.43
N LEU A 237 2.15 13.58 19.28
CA LEU A 237 2.82 13.76 18.00
C LEU A 237 2.79 15.27 17.73
N GLY A 238 3.96 15.89 17.88
CA GLY A 238 4.16 17.33 17.80
C GLY A 238 4.70 17.77 16.45
N ASN A 239 4.22 18.94 16.05
CA ASN A 239 4.71 19.95 15.10
C ASN A 239 5.59 19.46 13.96
N VAL A 240 5.08 19.57 12.74
CA VAL A 240 5.83 19.38 11.48
C VAL A 240 6.51 20.69 11.08
N TRP A 241 7.84 20.78 11.25
CA TRP A 241 8.60 22.03 11.01
C TRP A 241 9.35 22.10 9.68
N LYS A 242 8.99 23.03 8.80
CA LYS A 242 9.82 23.37 7.62
C LYS A 242 11.05 24.17 8.02
N ILE A 243 12.24 23.75 7.57
CA ILE A 243 13.40 24.65 7.49
C ILE A 243 13.16 25.59 6.29
N PRO A 244 13.12 26.91 6.51
CA PRO A 244 13.24 27.86 5.43
C PRO A 244 14.73 28.04 5.10
N GLU A 245 15.09 28.01 3.81
CA GLU A 245 16.16 28.90 3.36
C GLU A 245 15.61 30.34 3.35
N PRO A 246 16.48 31.34 3.55
CA PRO A 246 16.18 32.45 4.44
C PRO A 246 15.27 33.46 3.75
N ILE A 247 14.36 34.06 4.52
CA ILE A 247 14.30 35.50 4.79
C ILE A 247 13.11 35.76 5.73
N GLU A 248 13.34 36.67 6.67
CA GLU A 248 12.47 37.13 7.74
C GLU A 248 11.04 37.48 7.30
N LEU A 249 10.07 37.41 8.22
CA LEU A 249 9.27 38.57 8.65
C LEU A 249 8.35 38.25 9.85
N LYS A 250 7.92 39.33 10.52
CA LYS A 250 7.63 39.52 11.95
C LYS A 250 6.30 38.95 12.48
N SER A 251 6.28 38.85 13.82
CA SER A 251 5.35 38.22 14.78
C SER A 251 3.91 38.74 14.89
N GLY A 252 3.02 37.87 15.41
CA GLY A 252 1.79 38.24 16.15
C GLY A 252 1.10 37.02 16.80
N VAL A 253 0.74 37.13 18.09
CA VAL A 253 0.42 36.08 19.09
C VAL A 253 -1.09 35.80 19.21
N VAL A 254 -1.47 34.53 19.48
CA VAL A 254 -2.22 34.08 20.69
C VAL A 254 -1.72 32.69 21.08
#